data_AF-A0A9E3ED73-F1
#
_entry.id   AF-A0A9E3ED73-F1
#
_cell.length_a   1.000
_cell.length_b   1.000
_cell.length_c   1.000
_cell.angle_alpha   90.00
_cell.angle_beta   90.00
_cell.angle_gamma   90.00
#
_symmetry.space_group_name_H-M   'P 1'
#
loop_
_entity.id
_entity.type
_entity.pdbx_description
1 polymer ?
#
loop_
_entity_poly.entity_id
_entity_poly.type
_entity_poly.pdbx_seq_one_letter_code
_entity_poly.pdbx_strand_id
1 'polypeptide(L)'
;VDAMADAIGGGVVGRQRDSHLVLSLPGAKEEAARGWLAVARPDLAVTGAGERIEIYKEVGLPAEVARRFGLAGMGGTHGVGHTRMATESAVTTAGAHPFSTGADQCLVHNGSLSNHRSLRRVLEPAGMTFTSDNDSEVAAAYLSVRLREGASLAEALEAGLKDLDGFYTFVVGTRDGFAVLRDPVSCKPAVMAETDRYVAFGSEYRALVGLPGVESARVFEPEPARVYAWERA
;
A
#
# COMPACT_ATOMS: atom_id res chain seq x y z
N VAL A 1 -16.28 14.66 12.75
CA VAL A 1 -15.63 13.99 13.89
C VAL A 1 -16.61 13.89 15.04
N ASP A 2 -17.12 15.02 15.53
CA ASP A 2 -18.08 15.06 16.66
C ASP A 2 -19.31 14.17 16.45
N ALA A 3 -19.99 14.28 15.31
CA ALA A 3 -21.15 13.44 15.00
C ALA A 3 -20.85 11.92 15.00
N MET A 4 -19.64 11.53 14.59
CA MET A 4 -19.21 10.14 14.69
C MET A 4 -18.93 9.77 16.15
N ALA A 5 -18.21 10.62 16.87
CA ALA A 5 -17.92 10.42 18.28
C ALA A 5 -19.21 10.21 19.07
N ASP A 6 -20.24 11.03 18.87
CA ASP A 6 -21.54 10.87 19.52
C ASP A 6 -22.20 9.52 19.17
N ALA A 7 -22.13 9.12 17.90
CA ALA A 7 -22.74 7.87 17.44
C ALA A 7 -22.03 6.60 17.96
N ILE A 8 -20.71 6.64 18.17
CA ILE A 8 -19.92 5.47 18.62
C ILE A 8 -19.46 5.56 20.09
N GLY A 9 -20.01 6.50 20.86
CA GLY A 9 -19.76 6.64 22.31
C GLY A 9 -18.39 7.24 22.66
N GLY A 10 -17.95 8.25 21.92
CA GLY A 10 -16.76 9.07 22.15
C GLY A 10 -15.43 8.46 21.70
N GLY A 11 -14.34 9.18 21.96
CA GLY A 11 -12.97 8.71 21.74
C GLY A 11 -12.47 8.80 20.29
N VAL A 12 -13.06 9.67 19.47
CA VAL A 12 -12.60 9.92 18.09
C VAL A 12 -11.85 11.24 18.03
N VAL A 13 -10.62 11.21 17.54
CA VAL A 13 -9.82 12.41 17.26
C VAL A 13 -9.56 12.46 15.76
N GLY A 14 -9.82 13.61 15.14
CA GLY A 14 -9.56 13.82 13.72
C GLY A 14 -8.39 14.76 13.50
N ARG A 15 -7.49 14.40 12.59
CA ARG A 15 -6.42 15.27 12.09
C ARG A 15 -6.51 15.39 10.58
N GLN A 16 -6.94 16.55 10.10
CA GLN A 16 -6.97 16.82 8.67
C GLN A 16 -5.55 17.05 8.14
N ARG A 17 -5.25 16.44 6.99
CA ARG A 17 -4.04 16.70 6.19
C ARG A 17 -4.46 16.83 4.73
N ASP A 18 -4.44 18.05 4.23
CA ASP A 18 -4.91 18.38 2.88
C ASP A 18 -6.30 17.77 2.59
N SER A 19 -6.41 16.87 1.62
CA SER A 19 -7.67 16.20 1.24
C SER A 19 -8.03 14.99 2.12
N HIS A 20 -7.17 14.60 3.06
CA HIS A 20 -7.35 13.41 3.90
C HIS A 20 -7.69 13.77 5.35
N LEU A 21 -8.46 12.91 6.01
CA LEU A 21 -8.74 12.99 7.44
C LEU A 21 -8.25 11.72 8.13
N VAL A 22 -7.24 11.85 8.99
CA VAL A 22 -6.80 10.73 9.84
C VAL A 22 -7.68 10.70 11.07
N LEU A 23 -8.36 9.57 11.28
CA LEU A 23 -9.18 9.33 12.46
C LEU A 23 -8.44 8.40 13.41
N SER A 24 -8.24 8.85 14.65
CA SER A 24 -7.70 8.04 15.74
C SER A 24 -8.83 7.70 16.71
N LEU A 25 -9.03 6.41 16.96
CA LEU A 25 -10.06 5.88 17.85
C LEU A 25 -9.61 4.55 18.48
N PRO A 26 -10.22 4.10 19.58
CA PRO A 26 -9.97 2.77 20.13
C PRO A 26 -10.23 1.67 19.10
N GLY A 27 -9.33 0.70 18.93
CA GLY A 27 -9.43 -0.34 17.89
C GLY A 27 -10.75 -1.13 17.92
N ALA A 28 -11.30 -1.39 19.11
CA ALA A 28 -12.61 -2.04 19.27
C ALA A 28 -13.79 -1.27 18.64
N LYS A 29 -13.61 0.00 18.28
CA LYS A 29 -14.61 0.85 17.63
C LYS A 29 -14.40 1.01 16.12
N GLU A 30 -13.38 0.37 15.53
CA GLU A 30 -13.09 0.50 14.10
C GLU A 30 -14.28 0.06 13.23
N GLU A 31 -14.86 -1.09 13.53
CA GLU A 31 -16.01 -1.62 12.77
C GLU A 31 -17.23 -0.68 12.86
N ALA A 32 -17.54 -0.18 14.06
CA ALA A 32 -18.62 0.78 14.27
C ALA A 32 -18.38 2.10 13.52
N ALA A 33 -17.15 2.62 13.53
CA ALA A 33 -16.77 3.84 12.82
C ALA A 33 -16.91 3.67 11.31
N ARG A 34 -16.49 2.52 10.76
CA ARG A 34 -16.64 2.19 9.33
C ARG A 34 -18.10 2.05 8.93
N GLY A 35 -18.89 1.35 9.73
CA GLY A 35 -20.34 1.22 9.52
C GLY A 35 -21.04 2.59 9.51
N TRP A 36 -20.67 3.46 10.45
CA TRP A 36 -21.18 4.83 10.48
C TRP A 36 -20.78 5.63 9.24
N LEU A 37 -19.50 5.57 8.81
CA LEU A 37 -19.05 6.26 7.60
C LEU A 37 -19.81 5.80 6.35
N ALA A 38 -20.01 4.50 6.17
CA ALA A 38 -20.69 3.94 5.01
C ALA A 38 -22.13 4.48 4.86
N VAL A 39 -22.81 4.77 5.98
CA VAL A 39 -24.20 5.28 5.97
C VAL A 39 -24.24 6.80 5.98
N ALA A 40 -23.50 7.43 6.89
CA ALA A 40 -23.59 8.87 7.13
C ALA A 40 -22.77 9.69 6.12
N ARG A 41 -21.70 9.12 5.56
CA ARG A 41 -20.75 9.77 4.64
C ARG A 41 -20.34 8.84 3.49
N PRO A 42 -21.28 8.36 2.67
CA PRO A 42 -20.99 7.49 1.53
C PRO A 42 -20.16 8.19 0.44
N ASP A 43 -20.02 9.52 0.51
CA ASP A 43 -19.16 10.34 -0.33
C ASP A 43 -17.66 10.22 0.01
N LEU A 44 -17.32 9.67 1.19
CA LEU A 44 -15.95 9.49 1.63
C LEU A 44 -15.46 8.07 1.36
N ALA A 45 -14.21 7.97 0.89
CA ALA A 45 -13.51 6.70 0.73
C ALA A 45 -12.54 6.47 1.90
N VAL A 46 -12.48 5.23 2.40
CA VAL A 46 -11.46 4.83 3.36
C VAL A 46 -10.23 4.34 2.59
N THR A 47 -9.12 5.05 2.71
CA THR A 47 -7.88 4.76 1.93
C THR A 47 -6.97 3.74 2.60
N GLY A 48 -7.12 3.53 3.91
CA GLY A 48 -6.37 2.56 4.70
C GLY A 48 -6.80 2.60 6.16
N ALA A 49 -6.39 1.60 6.93
CA ALA A 49 -6.50 1.59 8.40
C ALA A 49 -5.46 0.68 9.03
N GLY A 50 -5.35 0.77 10.35
CA GLY A 50 -4.40 0.03 11.15
C GLY A 50 -3.93 0.87 12.33
N GLU A 51 -2.90 0.41 13.00
CA GLU A 51 -2.31 1.07 14.16
C GLU A 51 -1.05 1.86 13.82
N ARG A 52 -0.40 1.55 12.68
CA ARG A 52 0.94 2.04 12.34
C ARG A 52 1.07 2.63 10.96
N ILE A 53 0.24 2.24 10.00
CA ILE A 53 0.31 2.74 8.62
C ILE A 53 -0.74 3.84 8.38
N GLU A 54 -0.26 5.01 7.96
CA GLU A 54 -1.08 6.08 7.40
C GLU A 54 -0.89 6.13 5.88
N ILE A 55 -1.98 6.27 5.11
CA ILE A 55 -1.94 6.32 3.64
C ILE A 55 -2.40 7.68 3.15
N TYR A 56 -1.55 8.30 2.32
CA TYR A 56 -1.81 9.57 1.67
C TYR A 56 -1.64 9.40 0.17
N LYS A 57 -2.66 9.80 -0.60
CA LYS A 57 -2.62 9.73 -2.06
C LYS A 57 -3.37 10.89 -2.68
N GLU A 58 -2.88 11.43 -3.79
CA GLU A 58 -3.55 12.51 -4.49
C GLU A 58 -3.09 12.67 -5.94
N VAL A 59 -3.92 13.30 -6.75
CA VAL A 59 -3.55 13.76 -8.10
C VAL A 59 -2.70 15.03 -8.01
N GLY A 60 -1.58 15.03 -8.74
CA GLY A 60 -0.71 16.19 -8.88
C GLY A 60 0.75 15.80 -9.15
N LEU A 61 1.62 16.80 -9.25
CA LEU A 61 3.05 16.55 -9.35
C LEU A 61 3.59 16.01 -8.01
N PRO A 62 4.50 15.02 -8.03
CA PRO A 62 4.96 14.36 -6.80
C PRO A 62 5.47 15.32 -5.72
N ALA A 63 6.24 16.35 -6.11
CA ALA A 63 6.76 17.34 -5.19
C ALA A 63 5.66 18.19 -4.53
N GLU A 64 4.59 18.50 -5.26
CA GLU A 64 3.45 19.26 -4.74
C GLU A 64 2.62 18.41 -3.78
N VAL A 65 2.35 17.16 -4.14
CA VAL A 65 1.65 16.19 -3.29
C VAL A 65 2.43 15.98 -1.99
N ALA A 66 3.74 15.76 -2.06
CA ALA A 66 4.58 15.61 -0.89
C ALA A 66 4.54 16.84 0.04
N ARG A 67 4.54 18.05 -0.54
CA ARG A 67 4.43 19.31 0.21
C ARG A 67 3.05 19.46 0.85
N ARG A 68 1.97 19.20 0.11
CA ARG A 68 0.58 19.33 0.56
C ARG A 68 0.29 18.46 1.79
N PHE A 69 0.77 17.22 1.81
CA PHE A 69 0.63 16.33 2.97
C PHE A 69 1.69 16.54 4.06
N GLY A 70 2.69 17.40 3.82
CA GLY A 70 3.77 17.68 4.77
C GLY A 70 4.66 16.47 5.05
N LEU A 71 4.95 15.65 4.04
CA LEU A 71 5.69 14.39 4.20
C LEU A 71 7.09 14.59 4.80
N ALA A 72 7.76 15.71 4.49
CA ALA A 72 9.08 16.02 5.02
C ALA A 72 9.12 16.19 6.56
N GLY A 73 7.98 16.46 7.19
CA GLY A 73 7.86 16.54 8.65
C GLY A 73 7.42 15.24 9.31
N MET A 74 7.25 14.15 8.55
CA MET A 74 6.87 12.84 9.07
C MET A 74 8.10 12.02 9.45
N GLY A 75 7.94 11.19 10.47
CA GLY A 75 8.91 10.17 10.87
C GLY A 75 8.25 8.80 10.86
N GLY A 76 9.03 7.76 10.62
CA GLY A 76 8.55 6.40 10.55
C GLY A 76 9.70 5.41 10.49
N THR A 77 9.36 4.14 10.50
CA THR A 77 10.33 3.05 10.40
C THR A 77 10.64 2.74 8.94
N HIS A 78 9.63 2.84 8.07
CA HIS A 78 9.69 2.64 6.64
C HIS A 78 8.66 3.53 5.95
N GLY A 79 8.82 3.73 4.65
CA GLY A 79 7.86 4.45 3.82
C GLY A 79 7.82 3.83 2.43
N VAL A 80 6.62 3.78 1.84
CA VAL A 80 6.40 3.27 0.49
C VAL A 80 5.74 4.36 -0.33
N GLY A 81 6.34 4.71 -1.46
CA GLY A 81 5.85 5.76 -2.36
C GLY A 81 5.71 5.25 -3.78
N HIS A 82 4.79 5.83 -4.53
CA HIS A 82 4.57 5.48 -5.93
C HIS A 82 4.10 6.69 -6.72
N THR A 83 4.63 6.84 -7.94
CA THR A 83 4.16 7.81 -8.92
C THR A 83 3.47 7.06 -10.04
N ARG A 84 2.16 7.26 -10.18
CA ARG A 84 1.37 6.58 -11.21
C ARG A 84 1.36 7.37 -12.51
N MET A 85 1.72 6.72 -13.61
CA MET A 85 1.46 7.22 -14.96
C MET A 85 0.18 6.58 -15.49
N ALA A 86 -0.91 7.34 -15.53
CA ALA A 86 -2.18 6.84 -16.06
C ALA A 86 -2.24 7.10 -17.58
N THR A 87 -1.98 6.06 -18.38
CA THR A 87 -1.99 6.16 -19.86
C THR A 87 -3.36 5.82 -20.45
N GLU A 88 -4.08 4.87 -19.86
CA GLU A 88 -5.35 4.34 -20.39
C GLU A 88 -6.52 4.44 -19.39
N SER A 89 -6.24 4.88 -18.16
CA SER A 89 -7.22 4.90 -17.07
C SER A 89 -7.36 6.31 -16.50
N ALA A 90 -8.47 6.56 -15.82
CA ALA A 90 -8.74 7.87 -15.24
C ALA A 90 -7.64 8.27 -14.22
N VAL A 91 -7.28 9.55 -14.27
CA VAL A 91 -6.41 10.20 -13.29
C VAL A 91 -7.26 10.56 -12.08
N THR A 92 -7.31 9.66 -11.10
CA THR A 92 -8.11 9.83 -9.89
C THR A 92 -7.30 9.47 -8.64
N THR A 93 -7.66 10.08 -7.52
CA THR A 93 -7.12 9.77 -6.19
C THR A 93 -7.41 8.32 -5.80
N ALA A 94 -8.59 7.81 -6.12
CA ALA A 94 -8.96 6.42 -5.85
C ALA A 94 -8.01 5.43 -6.56
N GLY A 95 -7.69 5.69 -7.83
CA GLY A 95 -6.79 4.85 -8.62
C GLY A 95 -5.30 5.08 -8.36
N ALA A 96 -4.93 6.00 -7.47
CA ALA A 96 -3.56 6.22 -7.06
C ALA A 96 -3.13 5.20 -5.99
N HIS A 97 -1.88 4.76 -6.09
CA HIS A 97 -1.20 3.97 -5.07
C HIS A 97 -0.80 4.84 -3.86
N PRO A 98 -0.51 4.23 -2.70
CA PRO A 98 -0.65 2.81 -2.37
C PRO A 98 -2.11 2.33 -2.25
N PHE A 99 -2.32 1.03 -2.48
CA PHE A 99 -3.59 0.34 -2.18
C PHE A 99 -3.51 -0.35 -0.83
N SER A 100 -4.62 -0.38 -0.10
CA SER A 100 -4.75 -1.05 1.19
C SER A 100 -6.12 -1.68 1.31
N THR A 101 -6.11 -2.97 1.61
CA THR A 101 -7.31 -3.82 1.71
C THR A 101 -7.31 -4.62 3.02
N GLY A 102 -6.32 -4.39 3.87
CA GLY A 102 -6.15 -4.99 5.20
C GLY A 102 -5.53 -4.00 6.18
N ALA A 103 -5.64 -4.29 7.48
CA ALA A 103 -5.07 -3.45 8.53
C ALA A 103 -3.54 -3.45 8.44
N ASP A 104 -2.94 -2.26 8.59
CA ASP A 104 -1.49 -2.05 8.53
C ASP A 104 -0.82 -2.71 7.31
N GLN A 105 -1.47 -2.56 6.15
CA GLN A 105 -0.97 -3.05 4.87
C GLN A 105 -1.02 -1.94 3.82
N CYS A 106 0.03 -1.82 3.02
CA CYS A 106 0.02 -1.02 1.80
C CYS A 106 0.76 -1.74 0.68
N LEU A 107 0.23 -1.68 -0.54
CA LEU A 107 0.83 -2.28 -1.73
C LEU A 107 1.01 -1.21 -2.81
N VAL A 108 2.23 -1.15 -3.34
CA VAL A 108 2.53 -0.46 -4.60
C VAL A 108 2.96 -1.47 -5.65
N HIS A 109 2.58 -1.20 -6.89
CA HIS A 109 2.71 -2.12 -7.99
C HIS A 109 3.16 -1.36 -9.24
N ASN A 110 4.28 -1.79 -9.81
CA ASN A 110 4.69 -1.39 -11.15
C ASN A 110 4.50 -2.59 -12.08
N GLY A 111 3.53 -2.51 -12.99
CA GLY A 111 3.13 -3.67 -13.76
C GLY A 111 1.71 -3.60 -14.29
N SER A 112 1.25 -4.75 -14.79
CA SER A 112 -0.13 -5.02 -15.18
C SER A 112 -0.44 -6.49 -14.94
N LEU A 113 -1.51 -6.77 -14.20
CA LEU A 113 -2.03 -8.12 -13.99
C LEU A 113 -3.11 -8.42 -15.05
N SER A 114 -2.91 -9.45 -15.85
CA SER A 114 -3.83 -9.82 -16.92
C SER A 114 -5.08 -10.55 -16.42
N ASN A 115 -4.99 -11.26 -15.29
CA ASN A 115 -6.09 -12.06 -14.74
C ASN A 115 -6.87 -11.39 -13.58
N HIS A 116 -6.62 -10.11 -13.28
CA HIS A 116 -7.22 -9.39 -12.15
C HIS A 116 -8.75 -9.43 -12.12
N ARG A 117 -9.43 -9.38 -13.28
CA ARG A 117 -10.90 -9.50 -13.33
C ARG A 117 -11.41 -10.87 -12.91
N SER A 118 -10.67 -11.93 -13.21
CA SER A 118 -11.01 -13.29 -12.80
C SER A 118 -10.78 -13.46 -11.30
N LEU A 119 -9.65 -12.97 -10.78
CA LEU A 119 -9.35 -12.97 -9.34
C LEU A 119 -10.37 -12.18 -8.53
N ARG A 120 -10.79 -11.01 -9.03
CA ARG A 120 -11.85 -10.20 -8.38
C ARG A 120 -13.12 -11.01 -8.10
N ARG A 121 -13.57 -11.82 -9.06
CA ARG A 121 -14.76 -12.69 -8.92
C ARG A 121 -14.59 -13.80 -7.88
N VAL A 122 -13.34 -14.20 -7.58
CA VAL A 122 -13.02 -15.19 -6.55
C VAL A 122 -12.91 -14.53 -5.17
N LEU A 123 -12.38 -13.30 -5.11
CA LEU A 123 -12.16 -12.55 -3.86
C LEU A 123 -13.45 -11.91 -3.31
N GLU A 124 -14.40 -11.53 -4.17
CA GLU A 124 -15.71 -11.00 -3.75
C GLU A 124 -16.48 -11.98 -2.84
N PRO A 125 -16.65 -13.27 -3.19
CA PRO A 125 -17.19 -14.29 -2.28
C PRO A 125 -16.38 -14.50 -1.01
N ALA A 126 -15.09 -14.18 -1.01
CA ALA A 126 -14.22 -14.21 0.17
C ALA A 126 -14.39 -12.94 1.05
N GLY A 127 -15.39 -12.10 0.77
CA GLY A 127 -15.72 -10.92 1.58
C GLY A 127 -14.86 -9.69 1.27
N MET A 128 -14.18 -9.66 0.11
CA MET A 128 -13.47 -8.46 -0.35
C MET A 128 -14.39 -7.53 -1.13
N THR A 129 -14.27 -6.23 -0.84
CA THR A 129 -14.98 -5.16 -1.54
C THR A 129 -13.98 -4.32 -2.32
N PHE A 130 -14.33 -3.95 -3.54
CA PHE A 130 -13.46 -3.18 -4.43
C PHE A 130 -14.06 -1.80 -4.72
N THR A 131 -13.22 -0.79 -4.68
CA THR A 131 -13.58 0.62 -4.89
C THR A 131 -13.04 1.18 -6.21
N SER A 132 -12.23 0.39 -6.93
CA SER A 132 -11.67 0.73 -8.22
C SER A 132 -11.64 -0.48 -9.17
N ASP A 133 -11.32 -0.21 -10.43
CA ASP A 133 -11.01 -1.24 -11.42
C ASP A 133 -9.49 -1.45 -11.58
N ASN A 134 -8.69 -0.96 -10.62
CA ASN A 134 -7.25 -1.07 -10.66
C ASN A 134 -6.83 -2.50 -10.24
N ASP A 135 -6.02 -3.14 -11.06
CA ASP A 135 -5.47 -4.46 -10.82
C ASP A 135 -4.65 -4.55 -9.51
N SER A 136 -4.05 -3.45 -9.09
CA SER A 136 -3.27 -3.34 -7.86
C SER A 136 -4.14 -3.45 -6.61
N GLU A 137 -5.41 -3.01 -6.67
CA GLU A 137 -6.37 -3.24 -5.59
C GLU A 137 -6.70 -4.73 -5.46
N VAL A 138 -6.78 -5.44 -6.60
CA VAL A 138 -6.97 -6.90 -6.64
C VAL A 138 -5.75 -7.63 -6.06
N ALA A 139 -4.55 -7.20 -6.39
CA ALA A 139 -3.32 -7.74 -5.80
C ALA A 139 -3.27 -7.54 -4.28
N ALA A 140 -3.62 -6.34 -3.81
CA ALA A 140 -3.68 -6.05 -2.38
C ALA A 140 -4.72 -6.95 -1.68
N ALA A 141 -5.93 -7.06 -2.24
CA ALA A 141 -7.02 -7.88 -1.70
C ALA A 141 -6.64 -9.37 -1.66
N TYR A 142 -5.97 -9.88 -2.70
CA TYR A 142 -5.44 -11.24 -2.71
C TYR A 142 -4.53 -11.47 -1.50
N LEU A 143 -3.55 -10.58 -1.28
CA LEU A 143 -2.65 -10.69 -0.12
C LEU A 143 -3.43 -10.60 1.20
N SER A 144 -4.38 -9.67 1.33
CA SER A 144 -5.20 -9.56 2.56
C SER A 144 -5.96 -10.84 2.88
N VAL A 145 -6.53 -11.52 1.87
CA VAL A 145 -7.22 -12.81 2.06
C VAL A 145 -6.24 -13.88 2.54
N ARG A 146 -5.07 -14.01 1.88
CA ARG A 146 -4.05 -15.00 2.27
C ARG A 146 -3.54 -14.78 3.69
N LEU A 147 -3.28 -13.52 4.06
CA LEU A 147 -2.87 -13.16 5.43
C LEU A 147 -3.95 -13.51 6.46
N ARG A 148 -5.23 -13.25 6.14
CA ARG A 148 -6.36 -13.60 7.01
C ARG A 148 -6.53 -15.11 7.17
N GLU A 149 -6.13 -15.89 6.17
CA GLU A 149 -6.09 -17.37 6.22
C GLU A 149 -4.89 -17.91 7.03
N GLY A 150 -4.02 -17.03 7.55
CA GLY A 150 -2.90 -17.39 8.41
C GLY A 150 -1.57 -17.55 7.68
N ALA A 151 -1.49 -17.24 6.37
CA ALA A 151 -0.21 -17.19 5.67
C ALA A 151 0.64 -16.02 6.19
N SER A 152 1.95 -16.22 6.24
CA SER A 152 2.92 -15.12 6.34
C SER A 152 2.90 -14.26 5.07
N LEU A 153 3.47 -13.06 5.12
CA LEU A 153 3.60 -12.20 3.95
C LEU A 153 4.41 -12.88 2.83
N ALA A 154 5.47 -13.59 3.20
CA ALA A 154 6.29 -14.33 2.25
C ALA A 154 5.48 -15.44 1.55
N GLU A 155 4.76 -16.27 2.30
CA GLU A 155 3.91 -17.32 1.74
C GLU A 155 2.78 -16.75 0.87
N ALA A 156 2.20 -15.61 1.25
CA ALA A 156 1.18 -14.94 0.46
C ALA A 156 1.74 -14.41 -0.88
N LEU A 157 2.93 -13.82 -0.87
CA LEU A 157 3.63 -13.35 -2.07
C LEU A 157 4.07 -14.51 -2.97
N GLU A 158 4.61 -15.58 -2.38
CA GLU A 158 5.00 -16.80 -3.11
C GLU A 158 3.80 -17.50 -3.77
N ALA A 159 2.66 -17.57 -3.08
CA ALA A 159 1.43 -18.07 -3.67
C ALA A 159 0.98 -17.19 -4.85
N GLY A 160 1.18 -15.87 -4.75
CA GLY A 160 0.92 -14.92 -5.81
C GLY A 160 1.70 -15.20 -7.10
N LEU A 161 2.90 -15.77 -7.04
CA LEU A 161 3.67 -16.17 -8.24
C LEU A 161 2.97 -17.21 -9.10
N LYS A 162 2.09 -18.01 -8.49
CA LYS A 162 1.29 -19.04 -9.18
C LYS A 162 -0.07 -18.51 -9.61
N ASP A 163 -0.70 -17.69 -8.78
CA ASP A 163 -2.10 -17.30 -8.95
C ASP A 163 -2.28 -15.99 -9.74
N LEU A 164 -1.26 -15.13 -9.78
CA LEU A 164 -1.30 -13.84 -10.47
C LEU A 164 -0.61 -13.94 -11.84
N ASP A 165 -1.37 -13.65 -12.90
CA ASP A 165 -0.84 -13.58 -14.26
C ASP A 165 -0.54 -12.13 -14.64
N GLY A 166 0.62 -11.90 -15.25
CA GLY A 166 1.01 -10.58 -15.75
C GLY A 166 2.50 -10.30 -15.54
N PHE A 167 2.84 -9.01 -15.58
CA PHE A 167 4.18 -8.53 -15.26
C PHE A 167 4.07 -7.56 -14.11
N TYR A 168 4.81 -7.76 -13.04
CA TYR A 168 4.64 -6.99 -11.82
C TYR A 168 5.91 -6.95 -10.97
N THR A 169 6.12 -5.81 -10.36
CA THR A 169 6.97 -5.66 -9.18
C THR A 169 6.13 -5.09 -8.07
N PHE A 170 6.04 -5.82 -6.97
CA PHE A 170 5.35 -5.39 -5.76
C PHE A 170 6.36 -4.88 -4.73
N VAL A 171 5.96 -3.81 -4.06
CA VAL A 171 6.50 -3.45 -2.75
C VAL A 171 5.33 -3.39 -1.79
N VAL A 172 5.38 -4.21 -0.75
CA VAL A 172 4.31 -4.34 0.24
C VAL A 172 4.85 -3.90 1.59
N GLY A 173 4.28 -2.82 2.13
CA GLY A 173 4.52 -2.40 3.50
C GLY A 173 3.55 -3.10 4.44
N THR A 174 4.06 -3.56 5.58
CA THR A 174 3.28 -4.08 6.70
C THR A 174 3.60 -3.32 7.98
N ARG A 175 2.86 -3.62 9.05
CA ARG A 175 3.08 -3.06 10.39
C ARG A 175 4.56 -3.07 10.82
N ASP A 176 5.28 -4.11 10.47
CA ASP A 176 6.60 -4.43 11.03
C ASP A 176 7.74 -4.27 10.02
N GLY A 177 7.45 -4.04 8.74
CA GLY A 177 8.48 -4.00 7.71
C GLY A 177 7.95 -3.80 6.29
N PHE A 178 8.73 -4.25 5.31
CA PHE A 178 8.28 -4.33 3.93
C PHE A 178 8.87 -5.53 3.20
N ALA A 179 8.19 -5.94 2.14
CA ALA A 179 8.67 -6.97 1.23
C ALA A 179 8.63 -6.51 -0.22
N VAL A 180 9.50 -7.12 -1.04
CA VAL A 180 9.60 -6.90 -2.48
C VAL A 180 9.50 -8.25 -3.18
N LEU A 181 8.70 -8.29 -4.24
CA LEU A 181 8.58 -9.43 -5.14
C LEU A 181 8.54 -8.95 -6.59
N ARG A 182 9.29 -9.65 -7.45
CA ARG A 182 9.19 -9.50 -8.90
C ARG A 182 8.59 -10.75 -9.51
N ASP A 183 7.80 -10.57 -10.55
CA ASP A 183 7.29 -11.66 -11.38
C ASP A 183 8.44 -12.48 -12.02
N PRO A 184 8.20 -13.73 -12.44
CA PRO A 184 9.25 -14.60 -13.00
C PRO A 184 9.90 -14.06 -14.28
N VAL A 185 9.21 -13.22 -15.07
CA VAL A 185 9.76 -12.61 -16.29
C VAL A 185 10.56 -11.36 -15.94
N SER A 186 10.20 -10.64 -14.87
CA SER A 186 10.97 -9.53 -14.30
C SER A 186 11.26 -8.41 -15.31
N CYS A 187 10.29 -8.12 -16.19
CA CYS A 187 10.47 -7.08 -17.21
C CYS A 187 10.45 -5.65 -16.64
N LYS A 188 9.99 -5.48 -15.39
CA LYS A 188 9.97 -4.19 -14.70
C LYS A 188 11.26 -3.99 -13.92
N PRO A 189 11.86 -2.78 -14.00
CA PRO A 189 13.14 -2.51 -13.38
C PRO A 189 12.98 -2.36 -11.86
N ALA A 190 13.97 -2.85 -11.13
CA ALA A 190 14.01 -2.84 -9.69
C ALA A 190 15.48 -2.80 -9.22
N VAL A 191 15.77 -1.92 -8.26
CA VAL A 191 17.08 -1.78 -7.66
C VAL A 191 16.92 -1.72 -6.15
N MET A 192 17.68 -2.55 -5.46
CA MET A 192 17.84 -2.54 -4.02
C MET A 192 19.15 -1.86 -3.64
N ALA A 193 19.15 -1.15 -2.52
CA ALA A 193 20.36 -0.68 -1.85
C ALA A 193 20.28 -1.01 -0.36
N GLU A 194 21.26 -1.77 0.13
CA GLU A 194 21.35 -2.19 1.52
C GLU A 194 22.58 -1.58 2.20
N THR A 195 22.38 -1.03 3.39
CA THR A 195 23.44 -0.59 4.31
C THR A 195 23.15 -1.19 5.70
N ASP A 196 24.09 -1.03 6.64
CA ASP A 196 23.85 -1.38 8.05
C ASP A 196 22.74 -0.54 8.71
N ARG A 197 22.27 0.53 8.05
CA ARG A 197 21.31 1.51 8.59
C ARG A 197 19.94 1.41 7.97
N TYR A 198 19.84 0.97 6.72
CA TYR A 198 18.58 0.92 5.99
C TYR A 198 18.65 -0.04 4.80
N VAL A 199 17.45 -0.39 4.34
CA VAL A 199 17.21 -1.06 3.07
C VAL A 199 16.31 -0.13 2.25
N ALA A 200 16.66 0.08 0.99
CA ALA A 200 15.91 0.93 0.08
C ALA A 200 15.62 0.22 -1.24
N PHE A 201 14.43 0.49 -1.78
CA PHE A 201 13.98 0.04 -3.10
C PHE A 201 13.74 1.25 -3.99
N GLY A 202 14.10 1.14 -5.26
CA GLY A 202 13.65 2.05 -6.32
C GLY A 202 13.48 1.30 -7.64
N SER A 203 12.56 1.75 -8.49
CA SER A 203 12.51 1.22 -9.87
C SER A 203 13.77 1.53 -10.66
N GLU A 204 14.51 2.58 -10.29
CA GLU A 204 15.79 2.96 -10.88
C GLU A 204 16.75 3.46 -9.79
N TYR A 205 18.06 3.27 -9.98
CA TYR A 205 19.08 3.75 -9.04
C TYR A 205 19.02 5.27 -8.81
N ARG A 206 18.56 6.04 -9.81
CA ARG A 206 18.37 7.50 -9.70
C ARG A 206 17.43 7.90 -8.55
N ALA A 207 16.49 7.05 -8.15
CA ALA A 207 15.64 7.32 -7.00
C ALA A 207 16.39 7.25 -5.66
N LEU A 208 17.56 6.58 -5.63
CA LEU A 208 18.31 6.27 -4.41
C LEU A 208 19.53 7.16 -4.19
N VAL A 209 19.98 7.90 -5.22
CA VAL A 209 21.24 8.68 -5.17
C VAL A 209 21.30 9.76 -4.09
N GLY A 210 20.16 10.18 -3.55
CA GLY A 210 20.08 11.16 -2.45
C GLY A 210 20.11 10.54 -1.05
N LEU A 211 20.14 9.21 -0.94
CA LEU A 211 20.12 8.54 0.36
C LEU A 211 21.50 8.62 1.04
N PRO A 212 21.56 8.87 2.36
CA PRO A 212 22.84 9.00 3.07
C PRO A 212 23.65 7.70 3.03
N GLY A 213 24.89 7.74 2.53
CA GLY A 213 25.77 6.57 2.52
C GLY A 213 25.49 5.56 1.38
N VAL A 214 24.63 5.91 0.41
CA VAL A 214 24.26 5.04 -0.72
C VAL A 214 25.45 4.63 -1.58
N GLU A 215 26.52 5.41 -1.60
CA GLU A 215 27.77 5.12 -2.28
C GLU A 215 28.51 3.90 -1.70
N SER A 216 28.24 3.57 -0.44
CA SER A 216 28.79 2.40 0.25
C SER A 216 27.80 1.22 0.32
N ALA A 217 26.58 1.40 -0.20
CA ALA A 217 25.53 0.40 -0.11
C ALA A 217 25.85 -0.82 -1.00
N ARG A 218 25.42 -1.99 -0.54
CA ARG A 218 25.30 -3.17 -1.41
C ARG A 218 24.12 -2.93 -2.35
N VAL A 219 24.44 -2.62 -3.61
CA VAL A 219 23.44 -2.40 -4.66
C VAL A 219 23.25 -3.69 -5.46
N PHE A 220 22.01 -4.12 -5.64
CA PHE A 220 21.69 -5.29 -6.45
C PHE A 220 20.29 -5.17 -7.05
N GLU A 221 20.07 -5.91 -8.13
CA GLU A 221 18.74 -6.13 -8.69
C GLU A 221 18.11 -7.35 -7.99
N PRO A 222 16.90 -7.26 -7.43
CA PRO A 222 16.28 -8.40 -6.76
C PRO A 222 15.97 -9.50 -7.78
N GLU A 223 16.32 -10.73 -7.44
CA GLU A 223 16.11 -11.88 -8.32
C GLU A 223 14.62 -12.10 -8.68
N PRO A 224 14.32 -12.53 -9.93
CA PRO A 224 12.98 -12.93 -10.34
C PRO A 224 12.40 -14.01 -9.43
N ALA A 225 11.08 -13.98 -9.20
CA ALA A 225 10.34 -15.00 -8.46
C ALA A 225 10.88 -15.30 -7.04
N ARG A 226 11.60 -14.35 -6.44
CA ARG A 226 12.12 -14.46 -5.07
C ARG A 226 11.54 -13.34 -4.21
N VAL A 227 10.99 -13.72 -3.06
CA VAL A 227 10.56 -12.76 -2.04
C VAL A 227 11.77 -12.28 -1.26
N TYR A 228 11.88 -10.96 -1.11
CA TYR A 228 12.78 -10.33 -0.16
C TYR A 228 11.94 -9.61 0.88
N ALA A 229 12.17 -9.88 2.16
CA ALA A 229 11.43 -9.28 3.26
C ALA A 229 12.39 -8.78 4.33
N TRP A 230 12.11 -7.59 4.84
CA TRP A 230 12.83 -6.99 5.95
C TRP A 230 11.83 -6.59 7.01
N GLU A 231 11.92 -7.24 8.16
CA GLU A 231 11.07 -7.01 9.31
C GLU A 231 11.91 -6.49 10.47
N ARG A 232 11.28 -5.65 11.28
CA ARG A 232 11.87 -5.24 12.55
C ARG A 232 11.57 -6.28 13.61
N ALA A 233 12.62 -6.70 14.31
CA ALA A 233 12.51 -7.44 15.55
C ALA A 233 11.83 -6.62 16.66
#